data_AF-M0GGI8-F1
#
_entry.id   AF-M0GGI8-F1
#
_cell.length_a   1.000
_cell.length_b   1.000
_cell.length_c   1.000
_cell.angle_alpha   90.00
_cell.angle_beta   90.00
_cell.angle_gamma   90.00
#
_symmetry.space_group_name_H-M   'P 1'
#
loop_
_entity.id
_entity.type
_entity.pdbx_description
1 polymer ?
#
loop_
_entity_poly.entity_id
_entity_poly.type
_entity_poly.pdbx_seq_one_letter_code
_entity_poly.pdbx_strand_id
1 'polypeptide(L)'
;MPASHRGGYEDFWIGADVPEFMTQPTEGMLFDENGEPVTFDKYRADAFADFAIDAIETLSEPFFLMVGFLEPHDQNDQQTFVAPERYAERYRNNPYVPPDLRDRPGNWFNELPDYYGAVERIDECIGRLTDTLARTGARDETIVAFTSDHGCHFRSRPGEYKRTCHDASVHVPAVLHGPGIDAGRVVEQTVSLVDWAPTILDAAGNDVPESMHGHSLLDDDHPRMGEAFIQLSGSEIGRAIRTDRWKLGVSAPTLTGWRGGKAEKSSDHYVERYLYNLARDPAEQVNLVGRPEYRAVFERLRDRLLEYIRDVEGEDPTIDPVSNPGYQDY
;
A
#
# COMPACT_ATOMS: atom_id res chain seq x y z
N MET A 1 6.47 -4.60 -23.05
CA MET A 1 6.68 -5.61 -22.01
C MET A 1 6.70 -7.00 -22.64
N PRO A 2 7.81 -7.77 -22.58
CA PRO A 2 7.86 -9.14 -23.10
C PRO A 2 6.80 -10.03 -22.43
N ALA A 3 6.24 -11.00 -23.15
CA ALA A 3 5.20 -11.90 -22.62
C ALA A 3 5.61 -12.60 -21.31
N SER A 4 6.89 -12.96 -21.18
CA SER A 4 7.45 -13.60 -19.98
C SER A 4 7.39 -12.76 -18.70
N HIS A 5 7.16 -11.45 -18.79
CA HIS A 5 7.06 -10.56 -17.64
C HIS A 5 5.63 -10.10 -17.34
N ARG A 6 4.63 -10.57 -18.09
CA ARG A 6 3.23 -10.16 -17.92
C ARG A 6 2.49 -10.93 -16.84
N GLY A 7 3.15 -11.86 -16.15
CA GLY A 7 2.51 -12.63 -15.07
C GLY A 7 1.41 -13.59 -15.55
N GLY A 8 1.48 -14.05 -16.80
CA GLY A 8 0.52 -15.02 -17.36
C GLY A 8 -0.68 -14.42 -18.10
N TYR A 9 -0.75 -13.09 -18.23
CA TYR A 9 -1.76 -12.42 -19.05
C TYR A 9 -1.42 -12.56 -20.54
N GLU A 10 -2.23 -13.35 -21.26
CA GLU A 10 -2.03 -13.69 -22.68
C GLU A 10 -3.11 -13.10 -23.59
N ASP A 11 -4.32 -12.89 -23.07
CA ASP A 11 -5.53 -12.53 -23.80
C ASP A 11 -5.81 -11.02 -23.82
N PHE A 12 -5.67 -10.34 -22.69
CA PHE A 12 -5.78 -8.89 -22.57
C PHE A 12 -4.61 -8.32 -21.76
N TRP A 13 -3.90 -7.36 -22.36
CA TRP A 13 -2.84 -6.64 -21.69
C TRP A 13 -2.75 -5.23 -22.24
N ILE A 14 -2.81 -4.21 -21.39
CA ILE A 14 -2.42 -2.84 -21.74
C ILE A 14 -1.55 -2.32 -20.60
N GLY A 15 -0.25 -2.17 -20.84
CA GLY A 15 0.66 -1.78 -19.75
C GLY A 15 2.12 -1.53 -20.16
N ALA A 16 2.89 -1.04 -19.20
CA ALA A 16 4.33 -0.83 -19.28
C ALA A 16 4.97 -1.23 -17.94
N ASP A 17 6.27 -1.59 -17.95
CA ASP A 17 7.00 -1.95 -16.72
C ASP A 17 6.97 -0.82 -15.68
N VAL A 18 7.10 0.41 -16.14
CA VAL A 18 7.24 1.59 -15.28
C VAL A 18 6.41 2.73 -15.86
N PRO A 19 5.07 2.68 -15.72
CA PRO A 19 4.16 3.65 -16.34
C PRO A 19 4.44 5.09 -15.87
N GLU A 20 4.98 5.27 -14.67
CA GLU A 20 5.42 6.57 -14.13
C GLU A 20 6.51 7.27 -14.95
N PHE A 21 7.27 6.55 -15.80
CA PHE A 21 8.28 7.14 -16.68
C PHE A 21 7.87 7.19 -18.16
N MET A 22 6.75 6.55 -18.51
CA MET A 22 6.26 6.42 -19.89
C MET A 22 4.98 7.22 -20.14
N THR A 23 4.38 7.77 -19.08
CA THR A 23 3.12 8.48 -19.13
C THR A 23 3.17 9.74 -18.27
N GLN A 24 2.34 10.70 -18.65
CA GLN A 24 2.02 11.91 -17.92
C GLN A 24 0.58 11.83 -17.40
N PRO A 25 0.15 12.73 -16.50
CA PRO A 25 -1.21 12.74 -15.99
C PRO A 25 -2.29 12.81 -17.08
N THR A 26 -2.02 13.43 -18.23
CA THR A 26 -3.03 13.67 -19.29
C THR A 26 -2.68 13.09 -20.65
N GLU A 27 -1.56 12.39 -20.77
CA GLU A 27 -1.16 11.74 -22.02
C GLU A 27 -0.16 10.63 -21.73
N GLY A 28 -0.02 9.67 -22.63
CA GLY A 28 0.99 8.63 -22.45
C GLY A 28 0.93 7.54 -23.50
N MET A 29 1.94 6.67 -23.43
CA MET A 29 2.05 5.50 -24.29
C MET A 29 2.26 4.25 -23.44
N LEU A 30 1.40 3.27 -23.65
CA LEU A 30 1.49 1.91 -23.14
C LEU A 30 1.66 0.94 -24.31
N PHE A 31 1.62 -0.36 -24.02
CA PHE A 31 1.73 -1.41 -25.01
C PHE A 31 0.67 -2.48 -24.79
N ASP A 32 0.12 -2.99 -25.89
CA ASP A 32 -0.84 -4.09 -25.87
C ASP A 32 -0.16 -5.48 -25.72
N GLU A 33 -0.94 -6.56 -25.80
CA GLU A 33 -0.46 -7.93 -25.77
C GLU A 33 0.44 -8.29 -26.97
N ASN A 34 0.28 -7.62 -28.11
CA ASN A 34 1.11 -7.78 -29.30
C ASN A 34 2.39 -6.94 -29.25
N GLY A 35 2.51 -6.07 -28.25
CA GLY A 35 3.60 -5.11 -28.12
C GLY A 35 3.42 -3.87 -29.00
N GLU A 36 2.23 -3.66 -29.55
CA GLU A 36 1.89 -2.47 -30.32
C GLU A 36 1.61 -1.29 -29.37
N PRO A 37 2.01 -0.06 -29.73
CA PRO A 37 1.77 1.11 -28.90
C PRO A 37 0.29 1.44 -28.75
N VAL A 38 -0.14 1.69 -27.51
CA VAL A 38 -1.48 2.20 -27.16
C VAL A 38 -1.31 3.57 -26.51
N THR A 39 -1.82 4.62 -27.16
CA THR A 39 -1.70 6.00 -26.69
C THR A 39 -3.01 6.56 -26.16
N PHE A 40 -2.93 7.50 -25.22
CA PHE A 40 -4.08 8.26 -24.73
C PHE A 40 -3.72 9.75 -24.57
N ASP A 41 -4.74 10.62 -24.62
CA ASP A 41 -4.66 12.09 -24.55
C ASP A 41 -5.69 12.69 -23.56
N LYS A 42 -6.01 11.93 -22.52
CA LYS A 42 -6.93 12.28 -21.44
C LYS A 42 -6.30 11.97 -20.08
N TYR A 43 -6.98 12.32 -18.98
CA TYR A 43 -6.48 12.00 -17.65
C TYR A 43 -6.19 10.48 -17.53
N ARG A 44 -5.04 10.10 -17.01
CA ARG A 44 -4.53 8.72 -17.08
C ARG A 44 -5.46 7.71 -16.41
N ALA A 45 -6.03 8.06 -15.25
CA ALA A 45 -7.04 7.23 -14.60
C ALA A 45 -8.26 6.98 -15.50
N ASP A 46 -8.66 7.97 -16.30
CA ASP A 46 -9.76 7.80 -17.25
C ASP A 46 -9.42 6.88 -18.40
N ALA A 47 -8.22 7.00 -18.95
CA ALA A 47 -7.74 6.10 -19.99
C ALA A 47 -7.70 4.65 -19.49
N PHE A 48 -7.19 4.44 -18.27
CA PHE A 48 -7.08 3.09 -17.68
C PHE A 48 -8.46 2.50 -17.39
N ALA A 49 -9.41 3.33 -16.94
CA ALA A 49 -10.80 2.92 -16.78
C ALA A 49 -11.46 2.58 -18.12
N ASP A 50 -11.21 3.35 -19.19
CA ASP A 50 -11.72 3.04 -20.53
C ASP A 50 -11.20 1.68 -21.02
N PHE A 51 -9.90 1.43 -20.90
CA PHE A 51 -9.30 0.14 -21.26
C PHE A 51 -9.90 -1.04 -20.49
N ALA A 52 -10.15 -0.85 -19.20
CA ALA A 52 -10.78 -1.86 -18.36
C ALA A 52 -12.26 -2.07 -18.69
N ILE A 53 -12.99 -1.02 -19.11
CA ILE A 53 -14.37 -1.14 -19.61
C ILE A 53 -14.38 -1.96 -20.90
N ASP A 54 -13.48 -1.66 -21.83
CA ASP A 54 -13.35 -2.43 -23.08
C ASP A 54 -13.04 -3.90 -22.78
N ALA A 55 -12.18 -4.18 -21.80
CA ALA A 55 -11.91 -5.54 -21.33
C ALA A 55 -13.16 -6.23 -20.78
N ILE A 56 -13.92 -5.58 -19.89
CA ILE A 56 -15.15 -6.14 -19.30
C ILE A 56 -16.19 -6.45 -20.39
N GLU A 57 -16.26 -5.65 -21.45
CA GLU A 57 -17.23 -5.84 -22.53
C GLU A 57 -16.82 -6.91 -23.55
N THR A 58 -15.55 -7.31 -23.58
CA THR A 58 -14.99 -8.17 -24.65
C THR A 58 -14.42 -9.50 -24.15
N LEU A 59 -13.94 -9.57 -22.91
CA LEU A 59 -13.38 -10.80 -22.34
C LEU A 59 -14.46 -11.86 -22.13
N SER A 60 -14.08 -13.12 -22.35
CA SER A 60 -14.92 -14.27 -21.99
C SER A 60 -14.80 -14.59 -20.50
N GLU A 61 -15.89 -15.04 -19.89
CA GLU A 61 -15.88 -15.52 -18.51
C GLU A 61 -15.32 -16.96 -18.39
N PRO A 62 -14.64 -17.31 -17.27
CA PRO A 62 -14.26 -16.42 -16.16
C PRO A 62 -13.05 -15.54 -16.52
N PHE A 63 -12.95 -14.36 -15.90
CA PHE A 63 -11.81 -13.45 -16.07
C PHE A 63 -11.19 -13.06 -14.73
N PHE A 64 -9.91 -12.68 -14.77
CA PHE A 64 -9.22 -11.94 -13.70
C PHE A 64 -8.67 -10.65 -14.30
N LEU A 65 -9.18 -9.50 -13.85
CA LEU A 65 -8.81 -8.19 -14.38
C LEU A 65 -8.21 -7.33 -13.27
N MET A 66 -6.94 -6.94 -13.44
CA MET A 66 -6.25 -6.01 -12.56
C MET A 66 -6.14 -4.63 -13.21
N VAL A 67 -6.74 -3.62 -12.58
CA VAL A 67 -6.64 -2.22 -13.02
C VAL A 67 -5.71 -1.47 -12.08
N GLY A 68 -4.47 -1.24 -12.52
CA GLY A 68 -3.46 -0.51 -11.76
C GLY A 68 -3.52 0.99 -12.00
N PHE A 69 -4.39 1.71 -11.29
CA PHE A 69 -4.36 3.18 -11.29
C PHE A 69 -3.03 3.67 -10.71
N LEU A 70 -2.33 4.53 -11.43
CA LEU A 70 -1.09 5.12 -10.93
C LEU A 70 -1.38 6.28 -10.00
N GLU A 71 -2.46 7.02 -10.22
CA GLU A 71 -2.96 8.02 -9.29
C GLU A 71 -3.29 7.39 -7.91
N PRO A 72 -3.14 8.12 -6.79
CA PRO A 72 -2.63 9.48 -6.67
C PRO A 72 -1.10 9.49 -6.46
N HIS A 73 -0.30 8.70 -7.17
CA HIS A 73 1.16 8.75 -7.04
C HIS A 73 1.71 10.14 -7.42
N ASP A 74 2.76 10.57 -6.71
CA ASP A 74 3.52 11.79 -6.99
C ASP A 74 4.14 11.71 -8.41
N GLN A 75 4.01 12.72 -9.25
CA GLN A 75 4.60 12.69 -10.60
C GLN A 75 6.11 12.93 -10.50
N ASN A 76 6.92 11.90 -10.76
CA ASN A 76 8.36 11.92 -10.46
C ASN A 76 9.14 13.09 -11.08
N ASP A 77 8.73 13.53 -12.28
CA ASP A 77 9.33 14.63 -13.02
C ASP A 77 8.84 16.02 -12.56
N GLN A 78 7.66 16.09 -11.95
CA GLN A 78 7.06 17.33 -11.43
C GLN A 78 7.23 17.48 -9.91
N GLN A 79 7.47 16.38 -9.20
CA GLN A 79 7.57 16.26 -7.74
C GLN A 79 6.36 16.83 -7.00
N THR A 80 5.17 16.61 -7.56
CA THR A 80 3.88 16.99 -6.97
C THR A 80 2.77 16.04 -7.43
N PHE A 81 1.66 16.03 -6.69
CA PHE A 81 0.44 15.36 -7.14
C PHE A 81 -0.26 16.23 -8.19
N VAL A 82 -0.91 15.58 -9.17
CA VAL A 82 -1.61 16.27 -10.25
C VAL A 82 -3.03 15.74 -10.35
N ALA A 83 -4.00 16.52 -9.89
CA ALA A 83 -5.40 16.23 -10.07
C ALA A 83 -5.87 16.55 -11.50
N PRO A 84 -7.01 15.98 -11.94
CA PRO A 84 -7.67 16.47 -13.15
C PRO A 84 -8.13 17.92 -12.98
N GLU A 85 -8.36 18.60 -14.11
CA GLU A 85 -8.74 20.01 -14.13
C GLU A 85 -9.94 20.27 -13.19
N ARG A 86 -9.83 21.30 -12.33
CA ARG A 86 -10.84 21.75 -11.36
C ARG A 86 -11.12 20.83 -10.17
N TYR A 87 -10.57 19.63 -10.10
CA TYR A 87 -10.81 18.73 -8.96
C TYR A 87 -10.13 19.28 -7.69
N ALA A 88 -8.87 19.69 -7.78
CA ALA A 88 -8.16 20.29 -6.66
C ALA A 88 -8.89 21.52 -6.08
N GLU A 89 -9.62 22.28 -6.90
CA GLU A 89 -10.36 23.49 -6.48
C GLU A 89 -11.39 23.22 -5.39
N ARG A 90 -11.99 22.03 -5.39
CA ARG A 90 -12.97 21.60 -4.40
C ARG A 90 -12.36 21.49 -3.00
N TYR A 91 -11.06 21.23 -2.94
CA TYR A 91 -10.33 20.95 -1.71
C TYR A 91 -9.36 22.07 -1.30
N ARG A 92 -9.10 23.07 -2.15
CA ARG A 92 -8.12 24.16 -1.88
C ARG A 92 -8.42 24.94 -0.59
N ASN A 93 -9.69 25.18 -0.27
CA ASN A 93 -10.06 26.10 0.81
C ASN A 93 -10.16 25.43 2.19
N ASN A 94 -10.50 24.14 2.24
CA ASN A 94 -10.73 23.43 3.49
C ASN A 94 -10.63 21.91 3.30
N PRO A 95 -9.44 21.37 2.96
CA PRO A 95 -9.27 19.93 2.85
C PRO A 95 -9.37 19.30 4.25
N TYR A 96 -9.94 18.10 4.34
CA TYR A 96 -9.80 17.31 5.57
C TYR A 96 -8.30 17.04 5.81
N VAL A 97 -7.78 17.41 6.97
CA VAL A 97 -6.39 17.13 7.35
C VAL A 97 -6.35 15.92 8.28
N PRO A 98 -5.77 14.78 7.83
CA PRO A 98 -5.55 13.60 8.64
C PRO A 98 -4.86 13.91 9.97
N PRO A 99 -5.27 13.29 11.09
CA PRO A 99 -4.72 13.58 12.42
C PRO A 99 -3.21 13.37 12.55
N ASP A 100 -2.60 12.48 11.78
CA ASP A 100 -1.16 12.19 11.77
C ASP A 100 -0.31 13.31 11.12
N LEU A 101 -0.95 14.14 10.29
CA LEU A 101 -0.33 15.31 9.63
C LEU A 101 -0.46 16.59 10.46
N ARG A 102 -1.39 16.63 11.40
CA ARG A 102 -1.59 17.81 12.27
C ARG A 102 -0.34 18.06 13.10
N ASP A 103 0.05 19.32 13.17
CA ASP A 103 1.25 19.79 13.89
C ASP A 103 2.57 19.17 13.43
N ARG A 104 2.59 18.59 12.21
CA ARG A 104 3.80 18.04 11.58
C ARG A 104 4.30 18.87 10.41
N PRO A 105 5.62 18.91 10.17
CA PRO A 105 6.16 19.43 8.92
C PRO A 105 5.72 18.56 7.74
N GLY A 106 6.07 18.96 6.53
CA GLY A 106 5.75 18.24 5.29
C GLY A 106 5.22 19.18 4.23
N ASN A 107 4.78 18.62 3.10
CA ASN A 107 4.16 19.38 2.01
C ASN A 107 2.64 19.20 1.92
N TRP A 108 2.04 18.44 2.86
CA TRP A 108 0.60 18.10 2.87
C TRP A 108 -0.33 19.29 2.62
N PHE A 109 -0.03 20.47 3.16
CA PHE A 109 -0.87 21.66 3.01
C PHE A 109 -1.01 22.13 1.55
N ASN A 110 0.02 21.93 0.73
CA ASN A 110 -0.01 22.23 -0.70
C ASN A 110 -0.53 21.06 -1.53
N GLU A 111 -0.26 19.83 -1.09
CA GLU A 111 -0.49 18.61 -1.88
C GLU A 111 -1.88 18.00 -1.68
N LEU A 112 -2.52 18.19 -0.52
CA LEU A 112 -3.82 17.58 -0.21
C LEU A 112 -4.91 17.89 -1.24
N PRO A 113 -5.01 19.11 -1.81
CA PRO A 113 -6.03 19.40 -2.81
C PRO A 113 -5.91 18.52 -4.06
N ASP A 114 -4.70 18.38 -4.60
CA ASP A 114 -4.46 17.56 -5.79
C ASP A 114 -4.55 16.06 -5.46
N TYR A 115 -4.06 15.64 -4.29
CA TYR A 115 -4.21 14.27 -3.83
C TYR A 115 -5.69 13.84 -3.72
N TYR A 116 -6.54 14.64 -3.07
CA TYR A 116 -7.97 14.35 -2.97
C TYR A 116 -8.69 14.48 -4.31
N GLY A 117 -8.28 15.42 -5.16
CA GLY A 117 -8.83 15.53 -6.51
C GLY A 117 -8.56 14.28 -7.36
N ALA A 118 -7.37 13.70 -7.25
CA ALA A 118 -7.04 12.44 -7.92
C ALA A 118 -7.81 11.25 -7.31
N VAL A 119 -7.92 11.17 -5.98
CA VAL A 119 -8.71 10.12 -5.30
C VAL A 119 -10.19 10.18 -5.69
N GLU A 120 -10.79 11.36 -5.74
CA GLU A 120 -12.17 11.55 -6.20
C GLU A 120 -12.35 11.06 -7.64
N ARG A 121 -11.36 11.31 -8.53
CA ARG A 121 -11.46 10.80 -9.90
C ARG A 121 -11.34 9.28 -9.98
N ILE A 122 -10.51 8.66 -9.14
CA ILE A 122 -10.43 7.19 -9.04
C ILE A 122 -11.76 6.62 -8.56
N ASP A 123 -12.41 7.23 -7.56
CA ASP A 123 -13.73 6.82 -7.08
C ASP A 123 -14.78 6.83 -8.21
N GLU A 124 -14.81 7.91 -9.00
CA GLU A 124 -15.67 7.99 -10.19
C GLU A 124 -15.33 6.93 -11.25
N CYS A 125 -14.04 6.61 -11.45
CA CYS A 125 -13.60 5.54 -12.35
C CYS A 125 -14.06 4.15 -11.86
N ILE A 126 -13.96 3.87 -10.56
CA ILE A 126 -14.48 2.64 -9.96
C ILE A 126 -15.99 2.54 -10.17
N GLY A 127 -16.72 3.65 -9.96
CA GLY A 127 -18.16 3.73 -10.25
C GLY A 127 -18.47 3.30 -11.70
N ARG A 128 -17.74 3.85 -12.67
CA ARG A 128 -17.88 3.49 -14.10
C ARG A 128 -17.62 2.01 -14.35
N LEU A 129 -16.60 1.41 -13.73
CA LEU A 129 -16.30 -0.02 -13.87
C LEU A 129 -17.44 -0.88 -13.29
N THR A 130 -17.93 -0.53 -12.10
CA THR A 130 -19.03 -1.27 -11.46
C THR A 130 -20.36 -1.12 -12.22
N ASP A 131 -20.62 0.03 -12.83
CA ASP A 131 -21.78 0.27 -13.69
C ASP A 131 -21.67 -0.57 -14.98
N THR A 132 -20.48 -0.67 -15.56
CA THR A 132 -20.24 -1.53 -16.74
C THR A 132 -20.50 -3.00 -16.40
N LEU A 133 -20.00 -3.51 -15.28
CA LEU A 133 -20.30 -4.88 -14.81
C LEU A 133 -21.81 -5.10 -14.66
N ALA A 134 -22.55 -4.12 -14.14
CA ALA A 134 -24.00 -4.21 -14.00
C ALA A 134 -24.71 -4.21 -15.36
N ARG A 135 -24.23 -3.39 -16.31
CA ARG A 135 -24.78 -3.28 -17.66
C ARG A 135 -24.53 -4.52 -18.50
N THR A 136 -23.37 -5.16 -18.37
CA THR A 136 -23.02 -6.40 -19.09
C THR A 136 -23.64 -7.64 -18.45
N GLY A 137 -24.17 -7.52 -17.23
CA GLY A 137 -24.79 -8.62 -16.48
C GLY A 137 -23.79 -9.42 -15.62
N ALA A 138 -22.50 -9.11 -15.68
CA ALA A 138 -21.45 -9.83 -14.95
C ALA A 138 -21.39 -9.49 -13.45
N ARG A 139 -22.11 -8.45 -12.99
CA ARG A 139 -21.97 -7.90 -11.63
C ARG A 139 -22.25 -8.89 -10.50
N ASP A 140 -23.22 -9.78 -10.68
CA ASP A 140 -23.63 -10.74 -9.64
C ASP A 140 -22.69 -11.95 -9.57
N GLU A 141 -21.81 -12.11 -10.56
CA GLU A 141 -20.83 -13.19 -10.67
C GLU A 141 -19.38 -12.67 -10.50
N THR A 142 -19.21 -11.36 -10.29
CA THR A 142 -17.89 -10.72 -10.17
C THR A 142 -17.58 -10.32 -8.74
N ILE A 143 -16.38 -10.69 -8.28
CA ILE A 143 -15.77 -10.19 -7.04
C ILE A 143 -14.91 -8.98 -7.38
N VAL A 144 -15.17 -7.87 -6.70
CA VAL A 144 -14.40 -6.63 -6.79
C VAL A 144 -13.50 -6.51 -5.57
N ALA A 145 -12.19 -6.41 -5.82
CA ALA A 145 -11.16 -6.18 -4.84
C ALA A 145 -10.56 -4.77 -5.03
N PHE A 146 -10.47 -3.98 -3.96
CA PHE A 146 -9.84 -2.67 -3.98
C PHE A 146 -8.83 -2.55 -2.84
N THR A 147 -7.61 -2.17 -3.19
CA THR A 147 -6.51 -1.96 -2.24
C THR A 147 -5.52 -0.93 -2.77
N SER A 148 -4.53 -0.58 -1.96
CA SER A 148 -3.36 0.20 -2.36
C SER A 148 -2.08 -0.54 -1.99
N ASP A 149 -0.98 -0.26 -2.69
CA ASP A 149 0.34 -0.80 -2.40
C ASP A 149 0.99 -0.15 -1.18
N HIS A 150 0.75 1.15 -0.96
CA HIS A 150 1.18 1.90 0.22
C HIS A 150 0.41 3.22 0.40
N GLY A 151 0.47 3.79 1.59
CA GLY A 151 -0.06 5.12 1.90
C GLY A 151 0.87 6.28 1.48
N CYS A 152 0.48 7.50 1.87
CA CYS A 152 1.26 8.72 1.69
C CYS A 152 1.27 9.52 3.00
N HIS A 153 2.46 9.84 3.50
CA HIS A 153 2.64 10.68 4.67
C HIS A 153 3.05 12.11 4.31
N PHE A 154 3.00 12.49 3.03
CA PHE A 154 3.24 13.87 2.56
C PHE A 154 4.52 14.51 3.13
N ARG A 155 5.60 13.72 3.17
CA ARG A 155 6.92 14.10 3.69
C ARG A 155 6.90 14.60 5.16
N SER A 156 5.87 14.25 5.93
CA SER A 156 5.79 14.53 7.38
C SER A 156 6.66 13.62 8.24
N ARG A 157 7.30 12.63 7.62
CA ARG A 157 8.21 11.67 8.23
C ARG A 157 9.52 11.64 7.43
N PRO A 158 10.63 11.19 8.02
CA PRO A 158 11.90 11.06 7.31
C PRO A 158 11.78 10.22 6.03
N GLY A 159 12.42 10.66 4.95
CA GLY A 159 12.35 10.00 3.65
C GLY A 159 11.60 10.83 2.61
N GLU A 160 10.91 10.15 1.71
CA GLU A 160 10.11 10.77 0.64
C GLU A 160 8.66 10.98 1.14
N TYR A 161 7.64 10.87 0.29
CA TYR A 161 6.23 10.92 0.70
C TYR A 161 5.71 9.55 1.22
N LYS A 162 6.58 8.54 1.26
CA LYS A 162 6.36 7.14 1.67
C LYS A 162 7.69 6.56 2.18
N ARG A 163 7.72 5.24 2.47
CA ARG A 163 8.90 4.48 2.93
C ARG A 163 9.25 4.73 4.40
N THR A 164 8.24 4.59 5.24
CA THR A 164 8.38 4.45 6.70
C THR A 164 7.43 3.36 7.18
N CYS A 165 7.63 2.82 8.38
CA CYS A 165 6.69 1.83 8.93
C CYS A 165 5.47 2.48 9.64
N HIS A 166 5.32 3.80 9.54
CA HIS A 166 4.16 4.52 10.10
C HIS A 166 2.90 4.19 9.31
N ASP A 167 1.75 4.21 9.98
CA ASP A 167 0.46 3.82 9.39
C ASP A 167 0.09 4.69 8.19
N ALA A 168 0.49 5.96 8.18
CA ALA A 168 0.35 6.84 7.02
C ALA A 168 1.03 6.29 5.73
N SER A 169 1.97 5.35 5.85
CA SER A 169 2.62 4.68 4.71
C SER A 169 2.22 3.22 4.53
N VAL A 170 1.79 2.51 5.56
CA VAL A 170 1.58 1.04 5.49
C VAL A 170 0.13 0.60 5.74
N HIS A 171 -0.72 1.49 6.26
CA HIS A 171 -2.13 1.21 6.48
C HIS A 171 -2.92 1.62 5.23
N VAL A 172 -3.26 0.63 4.42
CA VAL A 172 -3.91 0.82 3.12
C VAL A 172 -5.39 0.40 3.18
N PRO A 173 -6.27 0.96 2.33
CA PRO A 173 -7.61 0.44 2.18
C PRO A 173 -7.56 -1.02 1.71
N ALA A 174 -8.51 -1.84 2.17
CA ALA A 174 -8.71 -3.20 1.69
C ALA A 174 -10.21 -3.49 1.71
N VAL A 175 -10.82 -3.57 0.52
CA VAL A 175 -12.25 -3.82 0.35
C VAL A 175 -12.43 -4.98 -0.60
N LEU A 176 -13.26 -5.94 -0.19
CA LEU A 176 -13.70 -7.06 -1.01
C LEU A 176 -15.22 -7.05 -1.08
N HIS A 177 -15.77 -7.11 -2.28
CA HIS A 177 -17.21 -7.06 -2.51
C HIS A 177 -17.61 -7.98 -3.66
N GLY A 178 -18.54 -8.90 -3.45
CA GLY A 178 -19.02 -9.78 -4.52
C GLY A 178 -19.83 -10.97 -4.02
N PRO A 179 -20.15 -11.93 -4.90
CA PRO A 179 -20.79 -13.19 -4.51
C PRO A 179 -19.95 -13.92 -3.46
N GLY A 180 -20.62 -14.58 -2.51
CA GLY A 180 -19.97 -15.36 -1.45
C GLY A 180 -19.34 -14.53 -0.32
N ILE A 181 -19.37 -13.20 -0.39
CA ILE A 181 -18.80 -12.31 0.64
C ILE A 181 -19.91 -11.65 1.45
N ASP A 182 -19.84 -11.80 2.78
CA ASP A 182 -20.82 -11.22 3.69
C ASP A 182 -20.82 -9.68 3.63
N ALA A 183 -21.96 -9.10 3.22
CA ALA A 183 -22.13 -7.67 3.17
C ALA A 183 -22.00 -7.03 4.57
N GLY A 184 -21.18 -5.99 4.68
CA GLY A 184 -21.01 -5.21 5.91
C GLY A 184 -20.09 -5.86 6.96
N ARG A 185 -19.45 -7.00 6.67
CA ARG A 185 -18.42 -7.58 7.52
C ARG A 185 -17.21 -6.63 7.58
N VAL A 186 -16.74 -6.33 8.79
CA VAL A 186 -15.50 -5.58 9.03
C VAL A 186 -14.52 -6.49 9.75
N VAL A 187 -13.31 -6.60 9.23
CA VAL A 187 -12.19 -7.28 9.89
C VAL A 187 -11.42 -6.23 10.69
N GLU A 188 -11.58 -6.24 12.01
CA GLU A 188 -10.91 -5.28 12.90
C GLU A 188 -9.47 -5.67 13.23
N GLN A 189 -9.15 -6.96 13.13
CA GLN A 189 -7.79 -7.45 13.38
C GLN A 189 -6.82 -6.96 12.30
N THR A 190 -5.57 -6.74 12.71
CA THR A 190 -4.46 -6.44 11.81
C THR A 190 -4.25 -7.61 10.85
N VAL A 191 -4.24 -7.27 9.57
CA VAL A 191 -3.95 -8.16 8.43
C VAL A 191 -2.83 -7.56 7.59
N SER A 192 -2.32 -8.31 6.61
CA SER A 192 -1.24 -7.86 5.73
C SER A 192 -1.62 -7.99 4.26
N LEU A 193 -1.00 -7.19 3.39
CA LEU A 193 -1.14 -7.34 1.94
C LEU A 193 -0.70 -8.72 1.43
N VAL A 194 0.11 -9.47 2.20
CA VAL A 194 0.47 -10.86 1.82
C VAL A 194 -0.74 -11.81 1.88
N ASP A 195 -1.79 -11.44 2.62
CA ASP A 195 -3.03 -12.20 2.74
C ASP A 195 -3.96 -11.98 1.53
N TRP A 196 -3.71 -10.96 0.70
CA TRP A 196 -4.62 -10.59 -0.40
C TRP A 196 -4.66 -11.62 -1.52
N ALA A 197 -3.50 -12.09 -2.00
CA ALA A 197 -3.43 -13.12 -3.04
C ALA A 197 -4.15 -14.43 -2.64
N PRO A 198 -3.89 -15.03 -1.46
CA PRO A 198 -4.63 -16.22 -1.04
C PRO A 198 -6.13 -15.93 -0.83
N THR A 199 -6.49 -14.74 -0.34
CA THR A 199 -7.90 -14.33 -0.21
C THR A 199 -8.62 -14.28 -1.56
N ILE A 200 -7.99 -13.72 -2.60
CA ILE A 200 -8.59 -13.65 -3.95
C ILE A 200 -8.76 -15.04 -4.55
N LEU A 201 -7.76 -15.91 -4.40
CA LEU A 201 -7.85 -17.30 -4.89
C LEU A 201 -9.00 -18.06 -4.23
N ASP A 202 -9.07 -18.01 -2.90
CA ASP A 202 -10.13 -18.64 -2.11
C ASP A 202 -11.51 -18.08 -2.48
N ALA A 203 -11.63 -16.74 -2.58
CA ALA A 203 -12.86 -16.08 -3.01
C ALA A 203 -13.32 -16.52 -4.41
N ALA A 204 -12.38 -16.79 -5.32
CA ALA A 204 -12.63 -17.32 -6.65
C ALA A 204 -12.82 -18.85 -6.69
N GLY A 205 -12.80 -19.53 -5.54
CA GLY A 205 -12.97 -20.99 -5.43
C GLY A 205 -11.76 -21.81 -5.90
N ASN A 206 -10.56 -21.21 -5.91
CA ASN A 206 -9.32 -21.87 -6.28
C ASN A 206 -8.54 -22.31 -5.04
N ASP A 207 -7.78 -23.41 -5.17
CA ASP A 207 -6.86 -23.86 -4.13
C ASP A 207 -5.77 -22.81 -3.89
N VAL A 208 -5.53 -22.48 -2.62
CA VAL A 208 -4.42 -21.62 -2.20
C VAL A 208 -3.14 -22.45 -2.14
N PRO A 209 -2.09 -22.13 -2.92
CA PRO A 209 -0.83 -22.86 -2.88
C PRO A 209 -0.14 -22.75 -1.52
N GLU A 210 0.37 -23.87 -1.00
CA GLU A 210 1.14 -23.92 0.26
C GLU A 210 2.40 -23.02 0.24
N SER A 211 2.87 -22.61 -0.94
CA SER A 211 4.00 -21.70 -1.10
C SER A 211 3.67 -20.23 -0.79
N MET A 212 2.39 -19.88 -0.65
CA MET A 212 2.00 -18.52 -0.25
C MET A 212 2.24 -18.32 1.25
N HIS A 213 2.81 -17.17 1.61
CA HIS A 213 3.10 -16.85 3.02
C HIS A 213 1.90 -16.29 3.79
N GLY A 214 0.89 -15.75 3.09
CA GLY A 214 -0.33 -15.24 3.72
C GLY A 214 -1.43 -16.29 3.80
N HIS A 215 -2.53 -15.93 4.46
CA HIS A 215 -3.73 -16.77 4.58
C HIS A 215 -4.97 -16.06 4.07
N SER A 216 -5.97 -16.81 3.61
CA SER A 216 -7.23 -16.20 3.20
C SER A 216 -7.91 -15.50 4.37
N LEU A 217 -8.40 -14.28 4.12
CA LEU A 217 -9.22 -13.50 5.05
C LEU A 217 -10.71 -13.90 5.03
N LEU A 218 -11.09 -14.84 4.17
CA LEU A 218 -12.42 -15.45 4.17
C LEU A 218 -12.45 -16.75 4.97
N ASP A 219 -11.29 -17.36 5.21
CA ASP A 219 -11.16 -18.55 6.02
C ASP A 219 -11.20 -18.21 7.52
N ASP A 220 -12.23 -18.73 8.20
CA ASP A 220 -12.43 -18.56 9.64
C ASP A 220 -11.74 -19.66 10.47
N ASP A 221 -11.28 -20.75 9.84
CA ASP A 221 -10.57 -21.85 10.51
C ASP A 221 -9.09 -21.51 10.78
N HIS A 222 -8.53 -20.53 10.08
CA HIS A 222 -7.18 -20.02 10.32
C HIS A 222 -7.20 -18.86 11.34
N PRO A 223 -6.67 -19.07 12.58
CA PRO A 223 -6.69 -18.03 13.60
C PRO A 223 -5.78 -16.86 13.20
N ARG A 224 -6.37 -15.67 13.12
CA ARG A 224 -5.63 -14.42 12.87
C ARG A 224 -4.87 -14.02 14.13
N MET A 225 -3.57 -13.81 13.99
CA MET A 225 -2.73 -13.38 15.09
C MET A 225 -2.96 -11.91 15.47
N GLY A 226 -3.54 -11.11 14.56
CA GLY A 226 -3.67 -9.66 14.74
C GLY A 226 -2.32 -8.97 14.73
N GLU A 227 -1.41 -9.45 13.88
CA GLU A 227 -0.03 -9.00 13.75
C GLU A 227 0.36 -8.86 12.27
N ALA A 228 1.14 -7.84 11.95
CA ALA A 228 1.77 -7.66 10.65
C ALA A 228 3.25 -7.31 10.80
N PHE A 229 4.09 -8.01 10.03
CA PHE A 229 5.51 -7.72 9.90
C PHE A 229 5.73 -6.75 8.73
N ILE A 230 6.55 -5.73 8.95
CA ILE A 230 6.84 -4.68 7.97
C ILE A 230 8.35 -4.64 7.74
N GLN A 231 8.74 -4.75 6.47
CA GLN A 231 10.12 -4.64 6.02
C GLN A 231 10.34 -3.33 5.26
N LEU A 232 11.39 -2.61 5.63
CA LEU A 232 11.80 -1.40 4.95
C LEU A 232 13.28 -1.51 4.57
N SER A 233 13.57 -1.48 3.27
CA SER A 233 14.95 -1.61 2.75
C SER A 233 15.24 -0.60 1.62
N GLY A 234 14.58 0.57 1.69
CA GLY A 234 14.65 1.63 0.69
C GLY A 234 15.46 2.83 1.16
N SER A 235 14.80 3.71 1.93
CA SER A 235 15.40 4.90 2.57
C SER A 235 16.28 4.53 3.77
N GLU A 236 15.90 3.49 4.50
CA GLU A 236 16.62 2.91 5.64
C GLU A 236 16.50 1.39 5.59
N ILE A 237 17.26 0.70 6.46
CA ILE A 237 17.05 -0.72 6.79
C ILE A 237 16.26 -0.77 8.10
N GLY A 238 14.94 -0.84 7.99
CA GLY A 238 14.01 -0.82 9.11
C GLY A 238 13.13 -2.06 9.15
N ARG A 239 12.70 -2.43 10.37
CA ARG A 239 11.74 -3.51 10.62
C ARG A 239 10.71 -3.04 11.63
N ALA A 240 9.47 -3.45 11.46
CA ALA A 240 8.44 -3.19 12.45
C ALA A 240 7.48 -4.36 12.59
N ILE A 241 6.90 -4.47 13.78
CA ILE A 241 5.73 -5.28 14.05
C ILE A 241 4.58 -4.35 14.43
N ARG A 242 3.47 -4.49 13.72
CA ARG A 242 2.19 -3.84 14.04
C ARG A 242 1.26 -4.90 14.60
N THR A 243 0.57 -4.55 15.67
CA THR A 243 -0.54 -5.33 16.24
C THR A 243 -1.77 -4.43 16.33
N ASP A 244 -2.92 -4.98 16.70
CA ASP A 244 -4.16 -4.20 16.88
C ASP A 244 -4.00 -3.02 17.87
N ARG A 245 -3.06 -3.14 18.80
CA ARG A 245 -2.88 -2.17 19.90
C ARG A 245 -1.55 -1.43 19.88
N TRP A 246 -0.50 -2.05 19.39
CA TRP A 246 0.87 -1.55 19.51
C TRP A 246 1.61 -1.65 18.21
N LYS A 247 2.52 -0.70 17.97
CA LYS A 247 3.53 -0.82 16.94
C LYS A 247 4.91 -0.60 17.54
N LEU A 248 5.83 -1.51 17.22
CA LEU A 248 7.25 -1.38 17.48
C LEU A 248 7.99 -1.30 16.15
N GLY A 249 8.92 -0.37 16.01
CA GLY A 249 9.89 -0.41 14.92
C GLY A 249 11.32 -0.09 15.35
N VAL A 250 12.23 -0.64 14.57
CA VAL A 250 13.68 -0.60 14.75
C VAL A 250 14.34 -0.28 13.42
N SER A 251 15.54 0.31 13.44
CA SER A 251 16.32 0.53 12.22
C SER A 251 17.79 0.23 12.46
N ALA A 252 18.50 -0.13 11.40
CA ALA A 252 19.96 -0.17 11.43
C ALA A 252 20.50 1.25 11.70
N PRO A 253 21.57 1.40 12.50
CA PRO A 253 22.10 2.71 12.85
C PRO A 253 22.86 3.39 11.70
N THR A 254 23.49 2.61 10.81
CA THR A 254 24.42 3.12 9.78
C THR A 254 24.13 2.63 8.36
N LEU A 255 23.18 1.70 8.20
CA LEU A 255 22.81 1.15 6.90
C LEU A 255 21.66 1.94 6.30
N THR A 256 21.78 2.18 5.00
CA THR A 256 20.75 2.73 4.14
C THR A 256 20.45 1.70 3.05
N GLY A 257 19.20 1.62 2.60
CA GLY A 257 18.80 0.72 1.53
C GLY A 257 19.26 1.22 0.15
N TRP A 258 18.63 0.68 -0.90
CA TRP A 258 19.03 0.94 -2.30
C TRP A 258 19.10 2.41 -2.68
N ARG A 259 18.30 3.28 -2.04
CA ARG A 259 18.34 4.73 -2.28
C ARG A 259 19.54 5.44 -1.68
N GLY A 260 20.19 4.82 -0.70
CA GLY A 260 21.49 5.26 -0.19
C GLY A 260 22.67 4.82 -1.06
N GLY A 261 22.42 4.22 -2.22
CA GLY A 261 23.44 3.67 -3.11
C GLY A 261 24.02 2.33 -2.63
N LYS A 262 23.40 1.70 -1.61
CA LYS A 262 23.81 0.41 -1.04
C LYS A 262 22.73 -0.63 -1.27
N ALA A 263 23.10 -1.84 -1.64
CA ALA A 263 22.14 -2.91 -1.92
C ALA A 263 21.80 -3.77 -0.68
N GLU A 264 22.03 -3.25 0.53
CA GLU A 264 21.73 -3.99 1.75
C GLU A 264 20.22 -4.19 1.89
N LYS A 265 19.82 -5.42 2.22
CA LYS A 265 18.41 -5.79 2.36
C LYS A 265 18.01 -5.96 3.83
N SER A 266 18.98 -6.27 4.69
CA SER A 266 18.83 -6.58 6.12
C SER A 266 20.04 -6.02 6.90
N SER A 267 20.01 -6.13 8.23
CA SER A 267 21.11 -5.78 9.12
C SER A 267 21.22 -6.86 10.20
N ASP A 268 22.44 -7.18 10.64
CA ASP A 268 22.68 -8.02 11.82
C ASP A 268 22.50 -7.25 13.14
N HIS A 269 22.36 -5.93 13.04
CA HIS A 269 22.24 -5.01 14.15
C HIS A 269 21.21 -3.91 13.88
N TYR A 270 20.26 -3.76 14.80
CA TYR A 270 19.26 -2.71 14.82
C TYR A 270 19.28 -1.96 16.15
N VAL A 271 18.69 -0.76 16.15
CA VAL A 271 18.42 0.03 17.35
C VAL A 271 16.94 0.35 17.47
N GLU A 272 16.43 0.46 18.70
CA GLU A 272 15.04 0.87 18.95
C GLU A 272 14.76 2.26 18.34
N ARG A 273 13.66 2.40 17.60
CA ARG A 273 13.28 3.68 16.97
C ARG A 273 11.97 4.24 17.48
N TYR A 274 10.93 3.42 17.51
CA TYR A 274 9.62 3.88 17.96
C TYR A 274 8.78 2.78 18.58
N LEU A 275 8.00 3.19 19.58
CA LEU A 275 6.93 2.40 20.17
C LEU A 275 5.67 3.28 20.22
N TYR A 276 4.59 2.85 19.57
CA TYR A 276 3.31 3.56 19.56
C TYR A 276 2.20 2.70 20.15
N ASN A 277 1.30 3.33 20.91
CA ASN A 277 0.08 2.72 21.43
C ASN A 277 -1.10 3.10 20.53
N LEU A 278 -1.34 2.33 19.48
CA LEU A 278 -2.33 2.61 18.44
C LEU A 278 -3.77 2.68 19.00
N ALA A 279 -4.07 1.97 20.09
CA ALA A 279 -5.40 2.05 20.72
C ALA A 279 -5.67 3.39 21.42
N ARG A 280 -4.64 4.18 21.74
CA ARG A 280 -4.78 5.51 22.36
C ARG A 280 -4.31 6.66 21.48
N ASP A 281 -3.38 6.36 20.58
CA ASP A 281 -2.75 7.28 19.66
C ASP A 281 -2.65 6.63 18.27
N PRO A 282 -3.78 6.49 17.55
CA PRO A 282 -3.81 5.91 16.22
C PRO A 282 -3.08 6.76 15.18
N ALA A 283 -2.76 8.02 15.50
CA ALA A 283 -2.04 8.95 14.64
C ALA A 283 -0.51 8.89 14.84
N GLU A 284 -0.03 8.02 15.74
CA GLU A 284 1.39 7.83 16.03
C GLU A 284 2.11 9.16 16.32
N GLN A 285 1.49 9.99 17.17
CA GLN A 285 1.98 11.31 17.54
C GLN A 285 3.00 11.26 18.68
N VAL A 286 2.85 10.30 19.60
CA VAL A 286 3.68 10.20 20.80
C VAL A 286 4.52 8.93 20.77
N ASN A 287 5.81 9.08 20.47
CA ASN A 287 6.76 8.00 20.58
C ASN A 287 7.04 7.65 22.06
N LEU A 288 6.84 6.39 22.41
CA LEU A 288 7.00 5.84 23.76
C LEU A 288 8.31 5.04 23.93
N VAL A 289 9.17 4.98 22.91
CA VAL A 289 10.44 4.25 22.98
C VAL A 289 11.31 4.76 24.14
N GLY A 290 12.04 3.86 24.81
CA GLY A 290 12.93 4.19 25.93
C GLY A 290 12.23 4.59 27.24
N ARG A 291 10.90 4.76 27.27
CA ARG A 291 10.16 5.09 28.49
C ARG A 291 10.09 3.88 29.43
N PRO A 292 10.57 3.97 30.68
CA PRO A 292 10.65 2.83 31.60
C PRO A 292 9.31 2.13 31.83
N GLU A 293 8.21 2.87 31.89
CA GLU A 293 6.87 2.35 32.13
C GLU A 293 6.33 1.45 31.00
N TYR A 294 6.92 1.52 29.80
CA TYR A 294 6.54 0.69 28.65
C TYR A 294 7.58 -0.38 28.30
N ARG A 295 8.64 -0.55 29.11
CA ARG A 295 9.74 -1.49 28.80
C ARG A 295 9.27 -2.93 28.60
N ALA A 296 8.36 -3.41 29.45
CA ALA A 296 7.82 -4.77 29.34
C ALA A 296 7.00 -4.98 28.04
N VAL A 297 6.33 -3.93 27.55
CA VAL A 297 5.62 -3.99 26.26
C VAL A 297 6.62 -4.05 25.12
N PHE A 298 7.67 -3.23 25.19
CA PHE A 298 8.75 -3.21 24.22
C PHE A 298 9.39 -4.60 24.08
N GLU A 299 9.82 -5.19 25.19
CA GLU A 299 10.55 -6.47 25.19
C GLU A 299 9.72 -7.59 24.57
N ARG A 300 8.43 -7.67 24.92
CA ARG A 300 7.52 -8.66 24.31
C ARG A 300 7.41 -8.47 22.80
N LEU A 301 7.24 -7.24 22.32
CA LEU A 301 7.13 -6.96 20.88
C LEU A 301 8.47 -7.17 20.15
N ARG A 302 9.59 -6.87 20.81
CA ARG A 302 10.93 -7.09 20.27
C ARG A 302 11.18 -8.57 20.06
N ASP A 303 10.86 -9.40 21.05
CA ASP A 303 11.05 -10.85 20.96
C ASP A 303 10.18 -11.42 19.83
N ARG A 304 8.95 -10.93 19.69
CA ARG A 304 8.07 -11.29 18.56
C ARG A 304 8.59 -10.80 17.20
N LEU A 305 9.15 -9.59 17.14
CA LEU A 305 9.78 -9.06 15.92
C LEU A 305 11.01 -9.90 15.50
N LEU A 306 11.81 -10.37 16.46
CA LEU A 306 12.96 -11.24 16.20
C LEU A 306 12.53 -12.64 15.73
N GLU A 307 11.38 -13.15 16.19
CA GLU A 307 10.76 -14.36 15.60
C GLU A 307 10.43 -14.15 14.13
N TYR A 308 9.73 -13.05 13.79
CA TYR A 308 9.42 -12.74 12.40
C TYR A 308 10.66 -12.60 11.52
N ILE A 309 11.71 -11.92 11.99
CA ILE A 309 12.94 -11.76 11.22
C ILE A 309 13.60 -13.13 10.97
N ARG A 310 13.65 -14.01 11.98
CA ARG A 310 14.17 -15.38 11.81
C ARG A 310 13.35 -16.20 10.83
N ASP A 311 12.02 -16.15 10.94
CA ASP A 311 11.13 -16.99 10.14
C ASP A 311 11.04 -16.51 8.68
N VAL A 312 11.02 -15.20 8.45
CA VAL A 312 10.83 -14.60 7.12
C VAL A 312 12.14 -14.35 6.40
N GLU A 313 13.18 -13.92 7.12
CA GLU A 313 14.47 -13.51 6.53
C GLU A 313 15.57 -14.57 6.71
N GLY A 314 15.40 -15.50 7.65
CA GLY A 314 16.46 -16.45 8.01
C GLY A 314 17.63 -15.80 8.76
N GLU A 315 17.41 -14.60 9.32
CA GLU A 315 18.43 -13.79 10.00
C GLU A 315 18.19 -13.79 11.52
N ASP A 316 19.25 -13.63 12.33
CA ASP A 316 19.17 -13.56 13.80
C ASP A 316 19.88 -12.31 14.33
N PRO A 317 19.31 -11.11 14.14
CA PRO A 317 19.97 -9.86 14.48
C PRO A 317 19.84 -9.51 15.96
N THR A 318 20.66 -8.56 16.39
CA THR A 318 20.54 -7.93 17.71
C THR A 318 19.78 -6.60 17.63
N ILE A 319 19.06 -6.26 18.71
CA ILE A 319 18.33 -4.99 18.84
C ILE A 319 18.80 -4.31 20.13
N ASP A 320 19.59 -3.25 20.00
CA ASP A 320 20.09 -2.47 21.13
C ASP A 320 19.08 -1.42 21.58
N PRO A 321 18.95 -1.18 22.90
CA PRO A 321 18.18 -0.07 23.45
C PRO A 321 18.59 1.29 22.87
N VAL A 322 17.64 2.22 22.81
CA VAL A 322 17.96 3.61 22.44
C VAL A 322 18.97 4.20 23.45
N SER A 323 20.19 4.53 22.97
CA SER A 323 21.33 4.88 23.84
C SER A 323 21.46 6.36 24.19
N ASN A 324 20.47 7.19 23.82
CA ASN A 324 20.38 8.58 24.25
C ASN A 324 18.92 9.09 24.10
N PRO A 325 18.19 9.46 25.17
CA PRO A 325 16.86 10.06 25.04
C PRO A 325 16.88 11.43 24.36
N GLY A 326 18.07 12.02 24.18
CA GLY A 326 18.27 13.17 23.30
C GLY A 326 18.37 12.75 21.84
N TYR A 327 17.28 12.23 21.27
CA TYR A 327 17.12 12.27 19.82
C TYR A 327 16.43 13.58 19.48
N GLN A 328 17.14 14.38 18.66
CA GLN A 328 16.59 15.58 18.03
C GLN A 328 15.26 15.21 17.38
N ASP A 329 14.26 16.05 17.61
CA ASP A 329 12.97 16.00 16.95
C ASP A 329 13.18 15.67 15.45
N TYR A 330 12.52 14.61 15.00
CA TYR A 330 12.23 14.42 13.59
C TYR A 330 10.77 14.75 13.35
#